data_AF-A0A3D5YKQ9-F1
#
_entry.id   AF-A0A3D5YKQ9-F1
#
_cell.length_a   1.000
_cell.length_b   1.000
_cell.length_c   1.000
_cell.angle_alpha   90.00
_cell.angle_beta   90.00
_cell.angle_gamma   90.00
#
_symmetry.space_group_name_H-M   'P 1'
#
loop_
_entity.id
_entity.type
_entity.pdbx_description
1 polymer ?
#
loop_
_entity_poly.entity_id
_entity_poly.type
_entity_poly.pdbx_seq_one_letter_code
_entity_poly.pdbx_strand_id
1 'polypeptide(L)'
;NGVEVTKVQIINDRGIHICKSMLAWLDYGNGETPESSGLKGDHLVGRYYVKFDQVYKTEIAELIETGITEDQAKKQAPSLLRAQSMLVKWEKGDPEVVALWKKMNAWVYTGFDVSYEKLGVSFDKNYYESNTYILGKDDVRKGLDNGVFYSKEDSSVWIDLEDEGLDHKLVLRSDGTSVYMTQDIGTAIQRFKDFDAKGMTYVVGNEQDYHFRVLFLILSKLDYEWASKLHHLSYGMVDLPSGKMKSREGTVVDADDLMDSMVRDAGSISKELGKIEGLDEQEQAELFNTLGLGALKYFILKVDPKKRMLFNPADSIDFNGNTGPFIQYTYARIQSLQKKRKNDINVAWSQVSVNESETALIKLLLQFPEVINHASVSFSPAQLANYTYELVKKYNGFYHNNSILKAEDDNTVAFRLTLSRSVGEVIKKAMNCLGIQVPNRM
;
A
#
# COMPACT_ATOMS: atom_id res chain seq x y z
N ASN A 1 16.63 -11.97 -0.99
CA ASN A 1 16.83 -12.92 -2.12
C ASN A 1 17.77 -12.39 -3.21
N GLY A 2 18.55 -11.33 -2.97
CA GLY A 2 19.59 -10.87 -3.90
C GLY A 2 19.09 -10.21 -5.19
N VAL A 3 17.79 -9.93 -5.30
CA VAL A 3 17.19 -9.25 -6.44
C VAL A 3 17.26 -7.74 -6.23
N GLU A 4 17.70 -7.02 -7.25
CA GLU A 4 17.60 -5.57 -7.31
C GLU A 4 16.15 -5.16 -7.57
N VAL A 5 15.59 -4.30 -6.71
CA VAL A 5 14.19 -3.89 -6.76
C VAL A 5 14.14 -2.38 -6.92
N THR A 6 13.48 -1.93 -7.97
CA THR A 6 13.11 -0.53 -8.17
C THR A 6 11.63 -0.35 -7.84
N LYS A 7 11.33 0.46 -6.84
CA LYS A 7 9.97 0.79 -6.41
C LYS A 7 9.50 1.97 -7.24
N VAL A 8 8.41 1.77 -7.96
CA VAL A 8 7.83 2.81 -8.81
C VAL A 8 6.42 3.12 -8.38
N GLN A 9 6.02 4.37 -8.51
CA GLN A 9 4.64 4.81 -8.33
C GLN A 9 4.07 5.31 -9.66
N ILE A 10 2.82 4.99 -9.95
CA ILE A 10 2.05 5.62 -11.01
C ILE A 10 1.04 6.54 -10.35
N ILE A 11 1.19 7.85 -10.58
CA ILE A 11 0.37 8.90 -10.01
C ILE A 11 -0.64 9.34 -11.07
N ASN A 12 -1.91 9.18 -10.75
CA ASN A 12 -2.99 9.77 -11.53
C ASN A 12 -3.12 11.25 -11.15
N ASP A 13 -2.52 12.10 -11.97
CA ASP A 13 -2.50 13.55 -11.79
C ASP A 13 -3.26 14.28 -12.90
N ARG A 14 -4.18 13.61 -13.59
CA ARG A 14 -4.99 14.22 -14.65
C ARG A 14 -6.44 13.75 -14.63
N GLY A 15 -7.29 14.52 -15.31
CA GLY A 15 -8.67 14.12 -15.57
C GLY A 15 -9.70 14.90 -14.75
N ILE A 16 -10.97 14.56 -14.98
CA ILE A 16 -12.11 15.38 -14.56
C ILE A 16 -12.17 15.59 -13.05
N HIS A 17 -11.75 14.60 -12.24
CA HIS A 17 -11.79 14.69 -10.78
C HIS A 17 -10.90 15.82 -10.24
N ILE A 18 -9.76 16.09 -10.89
CA ILE A 18 -8.87 17.19 -10.49
C ILE A 18 -9.46 18.53 -10.90
N CYS A 19 -10.05 18.63 -12.11
CA CYS A 19 -10.75 19.84 -12.55
C CYS A 19 -11.93 20.20 -11.65
N LYS A 20 -12.63 19.19 -11.09
CA LYS A 20 -13.68 19.41 -10.08
C LYS A 20 -13.14 20.12 -8.83
N SER A 21 -12.04 19.61 -8.27
CA SER A 21 -11.40 20.23 -7.10
C SER A 21 -10.86 21.62 -7.41
N MET A 22 -10.22 21.80 -8.57
CA MET A 22 -9.71 23.11 -9.03
C MET A 22 -10.82 24.13 -9.18
N LEU A 23 -11.95 23.76 -9.80
CA LEU A 23 -13.09 24.64 -9.97
C LEU A 23 -13.70 25.05 -8.63
N ALA A 24 -13.91 24.09 -7.72
CA ALA A 24 -14.43 24.41 -6.40
C ALA A 24 -13.46 25.27 -5.57
N TRP A 25 -12.15 25.07 -5.71
CA TRP A 25 -11.15 25.94 -5.07
C TRP A 25 -11.19 27.38 -5.63
N LEU A 26 -11.35 27.54 -6.94
CA LEU A 26 -11.50 28.87 -7.55
C LEU A 26 -12.76 29.58 -7.10
N ASP A 27 -13.89 28.87 -7.06
CA ASP A 27 -15.19 29.47 -6.77
C ASP A 27 -15.41 29.71 -5.27
N TYR A 28 -14.88 28.83 -4.40
CA TYR A 28 -15.19 28.84 -2.97
C TYR A 28 -13.96 28.91 -2.06
N GLY A 29 -12.74 28.78 -2.61
CA GLY A 29 -11.53 28.70 -1.81
C GLY A 29 -10.92 30.05 -1.43
N ASN A 30 -11.29 31.16 -2.08
CA ASN A 30 -10.80 32.50 -1.74
C ASN A 30 -9.27 32.62 -1.62
N GLY A 31 -8.53 31.84 -2.42
CA GLY A 31 -7.06 31.83 -2.40
C GLY A 31 -6.43 31.02 -1.25
N GLU A 32 -7.21 30.27 -0.48
CA GLU A 32 -6.74 29.45 0.64
C GLU A 32 -5.66 28.44 0.21
N THR A 33 -4.64 28.30 1.06
CA THR A 33 -3.49 27.40 0.86
C THR A 33 -3.34 26.46 2.06
N PRO A 34 -2.51 25.41 1.95
CA PRO A 34 -2.21 24.54 3.09
C PRO A 34 -1.70 25.35 4.30
N GLU A 35 -0.87 26.35 4.06
CA GLU A 35 -0.31 27.22 5.10
C GLU A 35 -1.38 28.10 5.75
N SER A 36 -2.30 28.69 4.99
CA SER A 36 -3.35 29.55 5.55
C SER A 36 -4.45 28.76 6.26
N SER A 37 -4.70 27.52 5.85
CA SER A 37 -5.73 26.65 6.41
C SER A 37 -5.24 25.81 7.60
N GLY A 38 -3.93 25.57 7.70
CA GLY A 38 -3.35 24.59 8.61
C GLY A 38 -3.66 23.14 8.22
N LEU A 39 -4.27 22.90 7.05
CA LEU A 39 -4.56 21.57 6.54
C LEU A 39 -3.41 21.05 5.70
N LYS A 40 -3.20 19.73 5.78
CA LYS A 40 -2.34 18.99 4.87
C LYS A 40 -2.82 19.18 3.42
N GLY A 41 -1.89 19.25 2.47
CA GLY A 41 -2.20 19.69 1.10
C GLY A 41 -3.21 18.81 0.35
N ASP A 42 -3.08 17.49 0.44
CA ASP A 42 -4.03 16.53 -0.12
C ASP A 42 -5.40 16.58 0.59
N HIS A 43 -5.43 16.80 1.91
CA HIS A 43 -6.68 17.01 2.65
C HIS A 43 -7.39 18.29 2.21
N LEU A 44 -6.64 19.38 2.02
CA LEU A 44 -7.17 20.65 1.52
C LEU A 44 -7.82 20.47 0.14
N VAL A 45 -7.11 19.83 -0.79
CA VAL A 45 -7.63 19.57 -2.14
C VAL A 45 -8.83 18.61 -2.10
N GLY A 46 -8.78 17.58 -1.27
CA GLY A 46 -9.88 16.64 -1.03
C GLY A 46 -11.14 17.34 -0.49
N ARG A 47 -10.98 18.32 0.40
CA ARG A 47 -12.10 19.14 0.91
C ARG A 47 -12.82 19.89 -0.22
N TYR A 48 -12.08 20.42 -1.19
CA TYR A 48 -12.70 21.07 -2.36
C TYR A 48 -13.31 20.08 -3.34
N TYR A 49 -12.78 18.85 -3.43
CA TYR A 49 -13.46 17.78 -4.16
C TYR A 49 -14.84 17.49 -3.55
N VAL A 50 -14.93 17.37 -2.21
CA VAL A 50 -16.21 17.21 -1.51
C VAL A 50 -17.11 18.43 -1.70
N LYS A 51 -16.56 19.64 -1.65
CA LYS A 51 -17.32 20.87 -1.90
C LYS A 51 -17.91 20.91 -3.31
N PHE A 52 -17.16 20.48 -4.33
CA PHE A 52 -17.68 20.33 -5.69
C PHE A 52 -18.86 19.38 -5.71
N ASP A 53 -18.73 18.19 -5.12
CA ASP A 53 -19.79 17.18 -5.13
C ASP A 53 -21.06 17.64 -4.38
N GLN A 54 -20.93 18.48 -3.35
CA GLN A 54 -22.08 19.12 -2.68
C GLN A 54 -22.81 20.08 -3.62
N VAL A 55 -22.08 20.98 -4.28
CA VAL A 55 -22.66 21.94 -5.24
C VAL A 55 -23.31 21.20 -6.40
N TYR A 56 -22.63 20.20 -6.95
CA TYR A 56 -23.13 19.37 -8.05
C TYR A 56 -24.44 18.65 -7.69
N LYS A 57 -24.58 18.13 -6.45
CA LYS A 57 -25.84 17.53 -5.98
C LYS A 57 -26.97 18.56 -5.89
N THR A 58 -26.68 19.77 -5.41
CA THR A 58 -27.67 20.86 -5.36
C THR A 58 -28.15 21.25 -6.75
N GLU A 59 -27.22 21.46 -7.70
CA GLU A 59 -27.55 21.79 -9.08
C GLU A 59 -28.40 20.70 -9.76
N ILE A 60 -28.12 19.42 -9.49
CA ILE A 60 -28.94 18.31 -10.00
C ILE A 60 -30.37 18.41 -9.45
N ALA A 61 -30.53 18.66 -8.16
CA ALA A 61 -31.86 18.76 -7.54
C ALA A 61 -32.66 19.93 -8.14
N GLU A 62 -32.04 21.10 -8.29
CA GLU A 62 -32.65 22.28 -8.94
C GLU A 62 -33.06 21.99 -10.38
N LEU A 63 -32.19 21.31 -11.15
CA LEU A 63 -32.51 20.92 -12.52
C LEU A 63 -33.68 19.94 -12.60
N ILE A 64 -33.78 18.98 -11.67
CA ILE A 64 -34.92 18.05 -11.60
C ILE A 64 -36.22 18.83 -11.34
N GLU A 65 -36.19 19.87 -10.50
CA GLU A 65 -37.34 20.74 -10.26
C GLU A 65 -37.79 21.51 -11.51
N THR A 66 -36.88 21.79 -12.45
CA THR A 66 -37.22 22.37 -13.76
C THR A 66 -37.87 21.38 -14.74
N GLY A 67 -38.03 20.11 -14.35
CA GLY A 67 -38.74 19.08 -15.10
C GLY A 67 -37.88 18.21 -16.02
N ILE A 68 -36.54 18.28 -15.91
CA ILE A 68 -35.66 17.35 -16.63
C ILE A 68 -35.36 16.10 -15.79
N THR A 69 -35.07 14.99 -16.46
CA THR A 69 -34.79 13.71 -15.79
C THR A 69 -33.47 13.76 -15.01
N GLU A 70 -33.33 12.93 -13.97
CA GLU A 70 -32.10 12.87 -13.17
C GLU A 70 -30.85 12.60 -14.02
N ASP A 71 -30.94 11.73 -15.03
CA ASP A 71 -29.82 11.45 -15.93
C ASP A 71 -29.44 12.64 -16.83
N GLN A 72 -30.42 13.44 -17.24
CA GLN A 72 -30.18 14.69 -17.96
C GLN A 72 -29.59 15.73 -17.02
N ALA A 73 -30.14 15.89 -15.81
CA ALA A 73 -29.66 16.81 -14.79
C ALA A 73 -28.18 16.55 -14.44
N LYS A 74 -27.80 15.29 -14.23
CA LYS A 74 -26.39 14.89 -14.02
C LYS A 74 -25.47 15.34 -15.15
N LYS A 75 -25.91 15.28 -16.41
CA LYS A 75 -25.09 15.67 -17.57
C LYS A 75 -25.08 17.18 -17.82
N GLN A 76 -26.11 17.88 -17.39
CA GLN A 76 -26.33 19.30 -17.68
C GLN A 76 -26.01 20.23 -16.51
N ALA A 77 -25.69 19.69 -15.33
CA ALA A 77 -25.30 20.46 -14.17
C ALA A 77 -24.20 21.50 -14.52
N PRO A 78 -24.41 22.79 -14.25
CA PRO A 78 -23.48 23.85 -14.63
C PRO A 78 -22.04 23.63 -14.15
N SER A 79 -21.85 23.16 -12.92
CA SER A 79 -20.53 22.85 -12.36
C SER A 79 -19.80 21.75 -13.15
N LEU A 80 -20.51 20.71 -13.60
CA LEU A 80 -19.94 19.63 -14.40
C LEU A 80 -19.50 20.13 -15.78
N LEU A 81 -20.35 20.91 -16.45
CA LEU A 81 -20.03 21.48 -17.76
C LEU A 81 -18.81 22.42 -17.68
N ARG A 82 -18.72 23.22 -16.61
CA ARG A 82 -17.54 24.06 -16.33
C ARG A 82 -16.28 23.23 -16.06
N ALA A 83 -16.38 22.15 -15.29
CA ALA A 83 -15.25 21.25 -15.04
C ALA A 83 -14.79 20.55 -16.32
N GLN A 84 -15.70 20.13 -17.20
CA GLN A 84 -15.38 19.55 -18.51
C GLN A 84 -14.70 20.58 -19.43
N SER A 85 -15.21 21.82 -19.45
CA SER A 85 -14.58 22.92 -20.19
C SER A 85 -13.16 23.21 -19.69
N MET A 86 -12.95 23.19 -18.37
CA MET A 86 -11.63 23.32 -17.76
C MET A 86 -10.70 22.17 -18.15
N LEU A 87 -11.19 20.93 -18.22
CA LEU A 87 -10.40 19.79 -18.69
C LEU A 87 -9.94 19.99 -20.15
N VAL A 88 -10.82 20.44 -21.03
CA VAL A 88 -10.46 20.74 -22.44
C VAL A 88 -9.42 21.86 -22.51
N LYS A 89 -9.53 22.89 -21.67
CA LYS A 89 -8.51 23.95 -21.57
C LYS A 89 -7.16 23.41 -21.11
N TRP A 90 -7.16 22.54 -20.09
CA TRP A 90 -5.96 21.88 -19.60
C TRP A 90 -5.29 21.03 -20.71
N GLU A 91 -6.07 20.25 -21.45
CA GLU A 91 -5.56 19.43 -22.58
C GLU A 91 -4.97 20.27 -23.71
N LYS A 92 -5.48 21.50 -23.90
CA LYS A 92 -4.95 22.48 -24.86
C LYS A 92 -3.76 23.28 -24.32
N GLY A 93 -3.34 23.05 -23.08
CA GLY A 93 -2.20 23.73 -22.47
C GLY A 93 -2.48 25.19 -22.08
N ASP A 94 -3.73 25.53 -21.74
CA ASP A 94 -4.09 26.87 -21.26
C ASP A 94 -3.20 27.27 -20.06
N PRO A 95 -2.47 28.41 -20.13
CA PRO A 95 -1.46 28.75 -19.13
C PRO A 95 -2.01 28.89 -17.70
N GLU A 96 -3.21 29.46 -17.55
CA GLU A 96 -3.81 29.69 -16.23
C GLU A 96 -4.28 28.37 -15.61
N VAL A 97 -4.97 27.54 -16.40
CA VAL A 97 -5.45 26.24 -15.95
C VAL A 97 -4.29 25.31 -15.61
N VAL A 98 -3.24 25.27 -16.44
CA VAL A 98 -2.04 24.45 -16.18
C VAL A 98 -1.29 24.96 -14.95
N ALA A 99 -1.19 26.27 -14.73
CA ALA A 99 -0.55 26.83 -13.54
C ALA A 99 -1.30 26.44 -12.26
N LEU A 100 -2.64 26.53 -12.27
CA LEU A 100 -3.46 26.10 -11.14
C LEU A 100 -3.33 24.59 -10.88
N TRP A 101 -3.37 23.79 -11.94
CA TRP A 101 -3.17 22.34 -11.87
C TRP A 101 -1.82 21.98 -11.23
N LYS A 102 -0.72 22.60 -11.67
CA LYS A 102 0.61 22.41 -11.06
C LYS A 102 0.62 22.77 -9.59
N LYS A 103 0.03 23.92 -9.24
CA LYS A 103 -0.04 24.43 -7.86
C LYS A 103 -0.77 23.45 -6.94
N MET A 104 -1.97 23.02 -7.32
CA MET A 104 -2.78 22.14 -6.48
C MET A 104 -2.20 20.72 -6.38
N ASN A 105 -1.68 20.16 -7.48
CA ASN A 105 -1.03 18.85 -7.43
C ASN A 105 0.26 18.87 -6.60
N ALA A 106 1.05 19.95 -6.63
CA ALA A 106 2.21 20.07 -5.76
C ALA A 106 1.83 19.98 -4.28
N TRP A 107 0.71 20.58 -3.87
CA TRP A 107 0.20 20.43 -2.51
C TRP A 107 -0.19 19.00 -2.17
N VAL A 108 -0.84 18.30 -3.10
CA VAL A 108 -1.21 16.89 -2.93
C VAL A 108 0.04 16.03 -2.77
N TYR A 109 1.06 16.23 -3.60
CA TYR A 109 2.31 15.46 -3.56
C TYR A 109 3.04 15.64 -2.24
N THR A 110 3.21 16.89 -1.78
CA THR A 110 3.79 17.18 -0.46
C THR A 110 2.98 16.52 0.66
N GLY A 111 1.66 16.47 0.52
CA GLY A 111 0.80 15.75 1.45
C GLY A 111 1.07 14.24 1.44
N PHE A 112 1.08 13.61 0.27
CA PHE A 112 1.36 12.17 0.15
C PHE A 112 2.74 11.80 0.71
N ASP A 113 3.75 12.63 0.52
CA ASP A 113 5.10 12.39 1.07
C ASP A 113 5.07 12.25 2.61
N VAL A 114 4.28 13.07 3.31
CA VAL A 114 4.10 12.98 4.77
C VAL A 114 3.48 11.63 5.17
N SER A 115 2.43 11.18 4.45
CA SER A 115 1.80 9.89 4.72
C SER A 115 2.72 8.72 4.41
N TYR A 116 3.49 8.79 3.31
CA TYR A 116 4.43 7.75 2.93
C TYR A 116 5.59 7.65 3.92
N GLU A 117 6.16 8.76 4.35
CA GLU A 117 7.19 8.79 5.38
C GLU A 117 6.69 8.14 6.68
N LYS A 118 5.50 8.55 7.14
CA LYS A 118 4.87 7.98 8.33
C LYS A 118 4.64 6.48 8.20
N LEU A 119 4.19 6.01 7.03
CA LEU A 119 4.01 4.58 6.75
C LEU A 119 5.34 3.85 6.46
N GLY A 120 6.47 4.55 6.32
CA GLY A 120 7.76 3.96 5.93
C GLY A 120 7.78 3.40 4.50
N VAL A 121 7.04 4.04 3.59
CA VAL A 121 6.98 3.73 2.17
C VAL A 121 7.83 4.75 1.41
N SER A 122 8.53 4.29 0.36
CA SER A 122 9.28 5.18 -0.52
C SER A 122 9.36 4.61 -1.93
N PHE A 123 9.49 5.51 -2.90
CA PHE A 123 9.58 5.19 -4.32
C PHE A 123 10.88 5.74 -4.90
N ASP A 124 11.49 4.95 -5.79
CA ASP A 124 12.71 5.33 -6.51
C ASP A 124 12.38 6.18 -7.74
N LYS A 125 11.16 6.03 -8.28
CA LYS A 125 10.66 6.86 -9.40
C LYS A 125 9.14 7.00 -9.39
N ASN A 126 8.68 8.22 -9.62
CA ASN A 126 7.27 8.54 -9.84
C ASN A 126 7.00 8.74 -11.33
N TYR A 127 5.99 8.05 -11.85
CA TYR A 127 5.42 8.26 -13.18
C TYR A 127 4.11 9.02 -13.03
N TYR A 128 3.93 10.05 -13.84
CA TYR A 128 2.75 10.88 -13.83
C TYR A 128 1.93 10.59 -15.09
N GLU A 129 0.63 10.32 -14.94
CA GLU A 129 -0.26 10.09 -16.08
C GLU A 129 -0.28 11.29 -17.03
N SER A 130 -0.10 12.51 -16.53
CA SER A 130 0.07 13.72 -17.33
C SER A 130 1.26 13.68 -18.29
N ASN A 131 2.28 12.86 -18.01
CA ASN A 131 3.44 12.65 -18.88
C ASN A 131 3.27 11.42 -19.78
N THR A 132 2.61 10.37 -19.29
CA THR A 132 2.54 9.08 -19.99
C THR A 132 1.31 8.93 -20.89
N TYR A 133 0.30 9.79 -20.79
CA TYR A 133 -0.96 9.56 -21.49
C TYR A 133 -0.90 9.62 -23.03
N ILE A 134 0.14 10.25 -23.56
CA ILE A 134 0.42 10.31 -25.00
C ILE A 134 1.18 9.08 -25.52
N LEU A 135 1.72 8.25 -24.61
CA LEU A 135 2.47 7.05 -24.94
C LEU A 135 1.53 5.95 -25.48
N GLY A 136 2.15 4.95 -26.12
CA GLY A 136 1.46 3.76 -26.61
C GLY A 136 0.77 3.91 -27.97
N LYS A 137 0.52 5.14 -28.47
CA LYS A 137 -0.08 5.33 -29.81
C LYS A 137 0.78 4.74 -30.92
N ASP A 138 2.09 4.91 -30.84
CA ASP A 138 3.00 4.34 -31.83
C ASP A 138 3.07 2.81 -31.75
N ASP A 139 2.88 2.24 -30.56
CA ASP A 139 2.79 0.78 -30.38
C ASP A 139 1.45 0.23 -30.92
N VAL A 140 0.36 0.99 -30.78
CA VAL A 140 -0.92 0.66 -31.44
C VAL A 140 -0.79 0.70 -32.96
N ARG A 141 -0.07 1.69 -33.53
CA ARG A 141 0.20 1.74 -34.98
C ARG A 141 1.00 0.52 -35.44
N LYS A 142 2.09 0.16 -34.75
CA LYS A 142 2.85 -1.07 -35.06
C LYS A 142 1.99 -2.32 -34.99
N GLY A 143 1.12 -2.42 -33.98
CA GLY A 143 0.22 -3.56 -33.85
C GLY A 143 -0.83 -3.62 -34.98
N LEU A 144 -1.27 -2.48 -35.51
CA LEU A 144 -2.09 -2.45 -36.73
C LEU A 144 -1.30 -2.97 -37.95
N ASP A 145 -0.07 -2.48 -38.14
CA ASP A 145 0.79 -2.88 -39.26
C ASP A 145 1.11 -4.38 -39.24
N ASN A 146 1.27 -4.95 -38.04
CA ASN A 146 1.57 -6.37 -37.83
C ASN A 146 0.32 -7.27 -37.70
N GLY A 147 -0.89 -6.71 -37.83
CA GLY A 147 -2.14 -7.48 -37.76
C GLY A 147 -2.57 -7.94 -36.36
N VAL A 148 -1.94 -7.43 -35.30
CA VAL A 148 -2.33 -7.65 -33.89
C VAL A 148 -3.60 -6.88 -33.55
N PHE A 149 -3.73 -5.67 -34.09
CA PHE A 149 -4.91 -4.83 -33.95
C PHE A 149 -5.65 -4.74 -35.28
N TYR A 150 -6.93 -4.40 -35.22
CA TYR A 150 -7.75 -4.13 -36.40
C TYR A 150 -8.59 -2.87 -36.21
N SER A 151 -8.91 -2.19 -37.31
CA SER A 151 -9.78 -1.02 -37.33
C SER A 151 -11.22 -1.40 -37.69
N LYS A 152 -12.20 -0.80 -37.01
CA LYS A 152 -13.61 -0.86 -37.39
C LYS A 152 -13.95 0.23 -38.42
N GLU A 153 -15.15 0.15 -39.00
CA GLU A 153 -15.66 1.12 -39.97
C GLU A 153 -15.64 2.58 -39.46
N ASP A 154 -15.83 2.78 -38.15
CA ASP A 154 -15.77 4.09 -37.50
C ASP A 154 -14.35 4.58 -37.21
N SER A 155 -13.31 3.90 -37.74
CA SER A 155 -11.88 4.16 -37.49
C SER A 155 -11.40 3.93 -36.05
N SER A 156 -12.24 3.36 -35.17
CA SER A 156 -11.78 2.90 -33.86
C SER A 156 -10.91 1.64 -33.99
N VAL A 157 -9.89 1.52 -33.14
CA VAL A 157 -8.91 0.42 -33.17
C VAL A 157 -9.13 -0.53 -32.01
N TRP A 158 -9.16 -1.82 -32.32
CA TRP A 158 -9.49 -2.90 -31.40
C TRP A 158 -8.49 -4.04 -31.48
N ILE A 159 -8.44 -4.86 -30.43
CA ILE A 159 -7.84 -6.19 -30.45
C ILE A 159 -8.94 -7.25 -30.30
N ASP A 160 -8.81 -8.34 -31.04
CA ASP A 160 -9.60 -9.55 -30.86
C ASP A 160 -8.85 -10.51 -29.92
N LEU A 161 -9.53 -10.95 -28.87
CA LEU A 161 -9.00 -11.82 -27.83
C LEU A 161 -9.92 -13.03 -27.57
N GLU A 162 -10.85 -13.32 -28.49
CA GLU A 162 -11.82 -14.41 -28.33
C GLU A 162 -11.13 -15.78 -28.22
N ASP A 163 -10.04 -15.99 -28.96
CA ASP A 163 -9.21 -17.20 -28.90
C ASP A 163 -8.60 -17.45 -27.50
N GLU A 164 -8.43 -16.39 -26.70
CA GLU A 164 -7.96 -16.47 -25.31
C GLU A 164 -9.11 -16.45 -24.28
N GLY A 165 -10.36 -16.57 -24.73
CA GLY A 165 -11.55 -16.56 -23.90
C GLY A 165 -11.83 -15.18 -23.28
N LEU A 166 -11.54 -14.11 -24.02
CA LEU A 166 -11.77 -12.71 -23.64
C LEU A 166 -12.53 -11.98 -24.75
N ASP A 167 -13.01 -10.77 -24.45
CA ASP A 167 -13.78 -9.98 -25.41
C ASP A 167 -12.88 -9.10 -26.28
N HIS A 168 -13.41 -8.62 -27.40
CA HIS A 168 -12.77 -7.55 -28.16
C HIS A 168 -12.55 -6.30 -27.29
N LYS A 169 -11.33 -5.76 -27.30
CA LYS A 169 -10.97 -4.60 -26.49
C LYS A 169 -10.61 -3.39 -27.35
N LEU A 170 -11.27 -2.27 -27.07
CA LEU A 170 -10.93 -0.96 -27.64
C LEU A 170 -9.56 -0.50 -27.14
N VAL A 171 -8.66 -0.14 -28.06
CA VAL A 171 -7.34 0.46 -27.77
C VAL A 171 -7.23 1.89 -28.29
N LEU A 172 -7.97 2.27 -29.34
CA LEU A 172 -8.01 3.66 -29.79
C LEU A 172 -9.43 4.04 -30.17
N ARG A 173 -9.90 5.20 -29.67
CA ARG A 173 -11.21 5.74 -30.07
C ARG A 173 -11.20 6.16 -31.55
N SER A 174 -12.39 6.30 -32.13
CA SER A 174 -12.60 6.74 -33.51
C SER A 174 -12.00 8.13 -33.81
N ASP A 175 -11.93 9.00 -32.81
CA ASP A 175 -11.29 10.32 -32.90
C ASP A 175 -9.75 10.29 -32.73
N GLY A 176 -9.16 9.10 -32.57
CA GLY A 176 -7.71 8.91 -32.36
C GLY A 176 -7.26 9.18 -30.91
N THR A 177 -8.18 9.39 -29.97
CA THR A 177 -7.86 9.61 -28.55
C THR A 177 -7.52 8.30 -27.84
N SER A 178 -6.40 8.29 -27.09
CA SER A 178 -5.98 7.13 -26.30
C SER A 178 -6.99 6.78 -25.20
N VAL A 179 -7.23 5.49 -24.99
CA VAL A 179 -7.90 4.97 -23.79
C VAL A 179 -6.86 4.53 -22.74
N TYR A 180 -7.30 4.21 -21.53
CA TYR A 180 -6.41 3.73 -20.45
C TYR A 180 -5.55 2.54 -20.87
N MET A 181 -6.11 1.57 -21.62
CA MET A 181 -5.34 0.42 -22.12
C MET A 181 -4.11 0.85 -22.93
N THR A 182 -4.24 1.82 -23.83
CA THR A 182 -3.12 2.32 -24.65
C THR A 182 -2.09 3.07 -23.83
N GLN A 183 -2.54 3.83 -22.83
CA GLN A 183 -1.65 4.52 -21.90
C GLN A 183 -0.83 3.53 -21.07
N ASP A 184 -1.45 2.44 -20.62
CA ASP A 184 -0.78 1.40 -19.84
C ASP A 184 0.19 0.57 -20.69
N ILE A 185 -0.12 0.32 -21.98
CA ILE A 185 0.84 -0.28 -22.93
C ILE A 185 2.09 0.60 -23.00
N GLY A 186 1.92 1.90 -23.28
CA GLY A 186 3.03 2.84 -23.37
C GLY A 186 3.82 2.96 -22.07
N THR A 187 3.12 3.02 -20.93
CA THR A 187 3.72 3.13 -19.60
C THR A 187 4.50 1.87 -19.21
N ALA A 188 4.00 0.68 -19.55
CA ALA A 188 4.70 -0.58 -19.34
C ALA A 188 6.02 -0.63 -20.15
N ILE A 189 5.96 -0.24 -21.43
CA ILE A 189 7.13 -0.20 -22.31
C ILE A 189 8.16 0.82 -21.82
N GLN A 190 7.72 2.01 -21.41
CA GLN A 190 8.62 3.04 -20.86
C GLN A 190 9.35 2.56 -19.61
N ARG A 191 8.61 1.97 -18.66
CA ARG A 191 9.19 1.41 -17.43
C ARG A 191 10.21 0.32 -17.69
N PHE A 192 9.94 -0.55 -18.67
CA PHE A 192 10.89 -1.59 -19.05
C PHE A 192 12.19 -0.98 -19.59
N LYS A 193 12.09 0.01 -20.47
CA LYS A 193 13.25 0.72 -21.04
C LYS A 193 14.06 1.50 -20.00
N ASP A 194 13.38 2.12 -19.04
CA ASP A 194 14.02 2.96 -18.03
C ASP A 194 14.92 2.19 -17.05
N PHE A 195 14.67 0.89 -16.87
CA PHE A 195 15.32 0.08 -15.82
C PHE A 195 15.93 -1.24 -16.31
N ASP A 196 15.80 -1.59 -17.59
CA ASP A 196 16.19 -2.91 -18.11
C ASP A 196 15.66 -4.06 -17.22
N ALA A 197 14.39 -3.93 -16.83
CA ALA A 197 13.81 -4.74 -15.77
C ALA A 197 13.71 -6.22 -16.19
N LYS A 198 14.10 -7.16 -15.33
CA LYS A 198 13.94 -8.61 -15.60
C LYS A 198 12.52 -9.13 -15.39
N GLY A 199 11.64 -8.29 -14.88
CA GLY A 199 10.24 -8.55 -14.60
C GLY A 199 9.60 -7.36 -13.90
N MET A 200 8.28 -7.30 -13.91
CA MET A 200 7.54 -6.21 -13.26
C MET A 200 6.32 -6.76 -12.51
N THR A 201 6.21 -6.39 -11.23
CA THR A 201 5.03 -6.71 -10.41
C THR A 201 4.13 -5.49 -10.28
N TYR A 202 2.87 -5.65 -10.65
CA TYR A 202 1.81 -4.66 -10.51
C TYR A 202 1.01 -5.00 -9.26
N VAL A 203 1.05 -4.13 -8.25
CA VAL A 203 0.29 -4.31 -7.00
C VAL A 203 -0.99 -3.51 -7.12
N VAL A 204 -2.08 -4.15 -7.55
CA VAL A 204 -3.36 -3.48 -7.84
C VAL A 204 -4.52 -4.37 -7.39
N GLY A 205 -5.60 -3.74 -6.91
CA GLY A 205 -6.78 -4.44 -6.43
C GLY A 205 -7.42 -5.37 -7.47
N ASN A 206 -8.11 -6.40 -6.98
CA ASN A 206 -8.70 -7.47 -7.79
C ASN A 206 -9.81 -7.00 -8.77
N GLU A 207 -10.35 -5.80 -8.56
CA GLU A 207 -11.26 -5.15 -9.50
C GLU A 207 -10.63 -4.88 -10.88
N GLN A 208 -9.29 -4.94 -10.98
CA GLN A 208 -8.53 -4.74 -12.22
C GLN A 208 -7.99 -6.05 -12.83
N ASP A 209 -8.39 -7.24 -12.34
CA ASP A 209 -7.89 -8.53 -12.83
C ASP A 209 -8.06 -8.68 -14.35
N TYR A 210 -9.25 -8.35 -14.87
CA TYR A 210 -9.52 -8.40 -16.32
C TYR A 210 -8.60 -7.46 -17.10
N HIS A 211 -8.41 -6.24 -16.59
CA HIS A 211 -7.59 -5.22 -17.24
C HIS A 211 -6.14 -5.67 -17.38
N PHE A 212 -5.51 -6.17 -16.32
CA PHE A 212 -4.12 -6.64 -16.38
C PHE A 212 -3.95 -7.91 -17.21
N ARG A 213 -4.93 -8.82 -17.19
CA ARG A 213 -4.92 -10.00 -18.09
C ARG A 213 -4.90 -9.56 -19.55
N VAL A 214 -5.74 -8.60 -19.93
CA VAL A 214 -5.78 -8.04 -21.29
C VAL A 214 -4.48 -7.30 -21.62
N LEU A 215 -3.99 -6.45 -20.72
CA LEU A 215 -2.76 -5.69 -20.93
C LEU A 215 -1.55 -6.59 -21.21
N PHE A 216 -1.35 -7.63 -20.39
CA PHE A 216 -0.21 -8.54 -20.54
C PHE A 216 -0.32 -9.37 -21.83
N LEU A 217 -1.53 -9.77 -22.21
CA LEU A 217 -1.78 -10.47 -23.45
C LEU A 217 -1.51 -9.58 -24.68
N ILE A 218 -1.93 -8.31 -24.64
CA ILE A 218 -1.60 -7.35 -25.70
C ILE A 218 -0.09 -7.19 -25.83
N LEU A 219 0.63 -6.98 -24.72
CA LEU A 219 2.08 -6.87 -24.75
C LEU A 219 2.75 -8.13 -25.32
N SER A 220 2.25 -9.31 -24.98
CA SER A 220 2.73 -10.57 -25.55
C SER A 220 2.46 -10.68 -27.05
N LYS A 221 1.28 -10.29 -27.54
CA LYS A 221 0.93 -10.31 -28.97
C LYS A 221 1.68 -9.25 -29.78
N LEU A 222 2.17 -8.18 -29.14
CA LEU A 222 3.08 -7.19 -29.72
C LEU A 222 4.56 -7.65 -29.70
N ASP A 223 4.81 -8.94 -29.47
CA ASP A 223 6.14 -9.58 -29.44
C ASP A 223 7.10 -9.02 -28.37
N TYR A 224 6.58 -8.46 -27.27
CA TYR A 224 7.40 -8.11 -26.13
C TYR A 224 7.67 -9.37 -25.27
N GLU A 225 8.83 -10.02 -25.46
CA GLU A 225 9.21 -11.26 -24.74
C GLU A 225 9.12 -11.14 -23.21
N TRP A 226 9.41 -9.94 -22.69
CA TRP A 226 9.34 -9.63 -21.26
C TRP A 226 7.92 -9.58 -20.70
N ALA A 227 6.87 -9.61 -21.54
CA ALA A 227 5.48 -9.74 -21.11
C ALA A 227 5.26 -10.98 -20.24
N SER A 228 6.00 -12.07 -20.51
CA SER A 228 6.00 -13.30 -19.70
C SER A 228 6.53 -13.14 -18.27
N LYS A 229 7.20 -12.01 -17.98
CA LYS A 229 7.76 -11.66 -16.67
C LYS A 229 6.93 -10.60 -15.94
N LEU A 230 5.76 -10.27 -16.47
CA LEU A 230 4.80 -9.40 -15.80
C LEU A 230 3.95 -10.21 -14.83
N HIS A 231 3.75 -9.67 -13.65
CA HIS A 231 2.93 -10.28 -12.62
C HIS A 231 1.95 -9.28 -12.07
N HIS A 232 0.66 -9.63 -12.02
CA HIS A 232 -0.35 -8.87 -11.29
C HIS A 232 -0.49 -9.47 -9.91
N LEU A 233 0.06 -8.78 -8.90
CA LEU A 233 -0.23 -9.05 -7.50
C LEU A 233 -1.62 -8.47 -7.19
N SER A 234 -2.64 -9.26 -7.53
CA SER A 234 -4.05 -8.97 -7.27
C SER A 234 -4.34 -9.10 -5.78
N TYR A 235 -4.75 -8.01 -5.15
CA TYR A 235 -5.11 -7.99 -3.74
C TYR A 235 -6.62 -7.78 -3.53
N GLY A 236 -7.18 -8.38 -2.48
CA GLY A 236 -8.57 -8.24 -2.09
C GLY A 236 -8.83 -6.94 -1.32
N MET A 237 -10.06 -6.47 -1.39
CA MET A 237 -10.46 -5.21 -0.74
C MET A 237 -10.46 -5.32 0.78
N VAL A 238 -10.14 -4.20 1.44
CA VAL A 238 -10.23 -4.04 2.89
C VAL A 238 -11.52 -3.29 3.22
N ASP A 239 -12.40 -3.90 4.01
CA ASP A 239 -13.60 -3.26 4.55
C ASP A 239 -13.38 -2.84 6.00
N LEU A 240 -14.05 -1.77 6.45
CA LEU A 240 -14.12 -1.41 7.87
C LEU A 240 -15.49 -1.84 8.43
N PRO A 241 -15.63 -2.08 9.76
CA PRO A 241 -16.90 -2.42 10.39
C PRO A 241 -18.00 -1.37 10.16
N SER A 242 -17.62 -0.09 10.03
CA SER A 242 -18.52 1.02 9.72
C SER A 242 -18.98 1.06 8.25
N GLY A 243 -18.49 0.15 7.40
CA GLY A 243 -18.81 0.07 5.98
C GLY A 243 -17.59 0.30 5.08
N LYS A 244 -17.83 0.39 3.76
CA LYS A 244 -16.78 0.71 2.79
C LYS A 244 -16.27 2.14 3.01
N MET A 245 -14.96 2.36 2.91
CA MET A 245 -14.39 3.71 2.74
C MET A 245 -14.97 4.33 1.46
N LYS A 246 -16.02 5.15 1.55
CA LYS A 246 -16.65 5.81 0.40
C LYS A 246 -16.52 7.32 0.51
N SER A 247 -15.83 7.91 -0.48
CA SER A 247 -15.51 9.34 -0.56
C SER A 247 -16.67 10.31 -0.78
N ARG A 248 -17.81 9.81 -1.27
CA ARG A 248 -18.87 10.68 -1.84
C ARG A 248 -19.93 11.15 -0.84
N GLU A 249 -19.84 10.73 0.42
CA GLU A 249 -20.84 10.97 1.47
C GLU A 249 -20.27 11.57 2.76
N GLY A 250 -18.96 11.86 2.83
CA GLY A 250 -18.32 12.47 4.00
C GLY A 250 -17.98 11.50 5.15
N THR A 251 -18.25 10.21 4.98
CA THR A 251 -17.93 9.09 5.89
C THR A 251 -16.66 8.35 5.47
N VAL A 252 -15.63 9.10 5.06
CA VAL A 252 -14.32 8.52 4.73
C VAL A 252 -13.52 8.37 6.00
N VAL A 253 -12.95 7.19 6.21
CA VAL A 253 -11.83 7.04 7.13
C VAL A 253 -10.59 7.35 6.32
N ASP A 254 -9.97 8.50 6.57
CA ASP A 254 -8.71 8.89 5.95
C ASP A 254 -7.59 7.95 6.41
N ALA A 255 -6.60 7.70 5.54
CA ALA A 255 -5.46 6.86 5.89
C ALA A 255 -4.66 7.48 7.05
N ASP A 256 -4.54 8.81 7.08
CA ASP A 256 -3.85 9.53 8.15
C ASP A 256 -4.60 9.42 9.47
N ASP A 257 -5.93 9.61 9.44
CA ASP A 257 -6.80 9.47 10.61
C ASP A 257 -6.74 8.05 11.19
N LEU A 258 -6.72 7.04 10.32
CA LEU A 258 -6.58 5.64 10.73
C LEU A 258 -5.20 5.39 11.37
N MET A 259 -4.12 5.88 10.76
CA MET A 259 -2.79 5.76 11.36
C MET A 259 -2.74 6.47 12.72
N ASP A 260 -3.30 7.67 12.84
CA ASP A 260 -3.33 8.42 14.09
C ASP A 260 -4.20 7.75 15.15
N SER A 261 -5.34 7.14 14.78
CA SER A 261 -6.15 6.38 15.73
C SER A 261 -5.38 5.17 16.25
N MET A 262 -4.72 4.43 15.36
CA MET A 262 -3.89 3.28 15.72
C MET A 262 -2.77 3.64 16.70
N VAL A 263 -2.11 4.79 16.51
CA VAL A 263 -1.07 5.29 17.43
C VAL A 263 -1.67 5.71 18.77
N ARG A 264 -2.79 6.43 18.77
CA ARG A 264 -3.49 6.83 20.02
C ARG A 264 -3.92 5.62 20.83
N ASP A 265 -4.56 4.64 20.19
CA ASP A 265 -5.09 3.44 20.86
C ASP A 265 -3.94 2.59 21.44
N ALA A 266 -2.84 2.44 20.69
CA ALA A 266 -1.63 1.77 21.19
C ALA A 266 -1.04 2.48 22.41
N GLY A 267 -1.06 3.83 22.42
CA GLY A 267 -0.62 4.63 23.56
C GLY A 267 -1.49 4.45 24.80
N SER A 268 -2.81 4.46 24.64
CA SER A 268 -3.76 4.23 25.74
C SER A 268 -3.55 2.85 26.38
N ILE A 269 -3.49 1.79 25.59
CA ILE A 269 -3.31 0.42 26.10
C ILE A 269 -1.93 0.24 26.76
N SER A 270 -0.88 0.84 26.19
CA SER A 270 0.47 0.77 26.76
C SER A 270 0.56 1.44 28.15
N LYS A 271 -0.18 2.54 28.34
CA LYS A 271 -0.30 3.23 29.63
C LYS A 271 -1.06 2.38 30.66
N GLU A 272 -2.19 1.79 30.27
CA GLU A 272 -3.00 0.94 31.15
C GLU A 272 -2.23 -0.28 31.65
N LEU A 273 -1.35 -0.85 30.83
CA LEU A 273 -0.55 -2.03 31.17
C LEU A 273 0.75 -1.73 31.94
N GLY A 274 1.03 -0.47 32.25
CA GLY A 274 2.26 -0.06 32.94
C GLY A 274 3.55 -0.31 32.14
N LYS A 275 3.46 -0.27 30.81
CA LYS A 275 4.53 -0.64 29.85
C LYS A 275 5.41 0.54 29.42
N ILE A 276 5.35 1.64 30.17
CA ILE A 276 6.05 2.89 29.86
C ILE A 276 6.96 3.37 31.01
N GLU A 277 7.13 2.55 32.04
CA GLU A 277 7.96 2.93 33.19
C GLU A 277 9.41 3.20 32.77
N GLY A 278 9.88 4.42 33.09
CA GLY A 278 11.24 4.85 32.78
C GLY A 278 11.48 5.21 31.31
N LEU A 279 10.43 5.55 30.56
CA LEU A 279 10.50 6.23 29.27
C LEU A 279 10.09 7.70 29.40
N ASP A 280 10.83 8.60 28.75
CA ASP A 280 10.43 10.00 28.64
C ASP A 280 9.29 10.22 27.61
N GLU A 281 8.79 11.45 27.49
CA GLU A 281 7.67 11.75 26.58
C GLU A 281 8.00 11.47 25.10
N GLN A 282 9.24 11.68 24.68
CA GLN A 282 9.67 11.42 23.31
C GLN A 282 9.79 9.91 23.06
N GLU A 283 10.43 9.18 23.96
CA GLU A 283 10.52 7.72 23.91
C GLU A 283 9.14 7.05 23.93
N GLN A 284 8.19 7.60 24.69
CA GLN A 284 6.80 7.14 24.69
C GLN A 284 6.12 7.38 23.34
N ALA A 285 6.27 8.57 22.76
CA ALA A 285 5.69 8.88 21.45
C ALA A 285 6.24 7.97 20.34
N GLU A 286 7.55 7.74 20.32
CA GLU A 286 8.21 6.81 19.38
C GLU A 286 7.72 5.37 19.58
N LEU A 287 7.56 4.94 20.83
CA LEU A 287 7.01 3.62 21.15
C LEU A 287 5.57 3.48 20.64
N PHE A 288 4.69 4.44 20.94
CA PHE A 288 3.29 4.38 20.51
C PHE A 288 3.16 4.36 18.99
N ASN A 289 3.99 5.14 18.29
CA ASN A 289 4.06 5.11 16.84
C ASN A 289 4.47 3.73 16.32
N THR A 290 5.55 3.16 16.88
CA THR A 290 6.05 1.83 16.54
C THR A 290 4.97 0.74 16.74
N LEU A 291 4.23 0.80 17.85
CA LEU A 291 3.18 -0.18 18.16
C LEU A 291 1.94 0.00 17.29
N GLY A 292 1.46 1.23 17.12
CA GLY A 292 0.28 1.53 16.32
C GLY A 292 0.47 1.14 14.85
N LEU A 293 1.59 1.53 14.24
CA LEU A 293 1.90 1.14 12.87
C LEU A 293 2.22 -0.35 12.74
N GLY A 294 2.85 -0.95 13.76
CA GLY A 294 3.08 -2.39 13.81
C GLY A 294 1.77 -3.19 13.85
N ALA A 295 0.80 -2.75 14.64
CA ALA A 295 -0.54 -3.32 14.69
C ALA A 295 -1.25 -3.23 13.33
N LEU A 296 -1.28 -2.03 12.73
CA LEU A 296 -1.92 -1.78 11.44
C LEU A 296 -1.33 -2.66 10.33
N LYS A 297 -0.01 -2.58 10.13
CA LYS A 297 0.68 -3.31 9.07
C LYS A 297 0.58 -4.82 9.26
N TYR A 298 0.83 -5.31 10.47
CA TYR A 298 0.78 -6.74 10.74
C TYR A 298 -0.61 -7.32 10.50
N PHE A 299 -1.65 -6.61 10.96
CA PHE A 299 -3.01 -7.12 10.84
C PHE A 299 -3.46 -7.24 9.38
N ILE A 300 -3.02 -6.33 8.51
CA ILE A 300 -3.25 -6.42 7.06
C ILE A 300 -2.40 -7.57 6.47
N LEU A 301 -1.10 -7.59 6.77
CA LEU A 301 -0.15 -8.50 6.14
C LEU A 301 -0.27 -9.96 6.59
N LYS A 302 -0.91 -10.27 7.73
CA LYS A 302 -1.14 -11.66 8.18
C LYS A 302 -2.19 -12.40 7.37
N VAL A 303 -3.00 -11.67 6.59
CA VAL A 303 -4.03 -12.23 5.70
C VAL A 303 -3.45 -12.38 4.30
N ASP A 304 -3.79 -13.49 3.63
CA ASP A 304 -3.35 -13.69 2.25
C ASP A 304 -3.81 -12.52 1.36
N PRO A 305 -2.92 -11.90 0.56
CA PRO A 305 -3.25 -10.69 -0.19
C PRO A 305 -4.50 -10.81 -1.06
N LYS A 306 -4.78 -12.00 -1.61
CA LYS A 306 -5.92 -12.20 -2.53
C LYS A 306 -7.28 -12.19 -1.82
N LYS A 307 -7.29 -12.31 -0.49
CA LYS A 307 -8.54 -12.39 0.28
C LYS A 307 -9.07 -11.00 0.57
N ARG A 308 -10.38 -10.84 0.43
CA ARG A 308 -11.10 -9.71 1.00
C ARG A 308 -11.04 -9.83 2.52
N MET A 309 -10.82 -8.71 3.22
CA MET A 309 -10.68 -8.74 4.68
C MET A 309 -11.47 -7.61 5.36
N LEU A 310 -11.99 -7.92 6.56
CA LEU A 310 -12.53 -6.93 7.47
C LEU A 310 -11.39 -6.45 8.39
N PHE A 311 -11.07 -5.16 8.35
CA PHE A 311 -10.11 -4.54 9.24
C PHE A 311 -10.84 -3.90 10.41
N ASN A 312 -10.74 -4.51 11.58
CA ASN A 312 -11.22 -3.94 12.83
C ASN A 312 -10.02 -3.42 13.65
N PRO A 313 -9.84 -2.09 13.78
CA PRO A 313 -8.74 -1.50 14.55
C PRO A 313 -8.60 -2.08 15.97
N ALA A 314 -9.73 -2.29 16.66
CA ALA A 314 -9.73 -2.81 18.03
C ALA A 314 -9.10 -4.21 18.14
N ASP A 315 -9.28 -5.06 17.13
CA ASP A 315 -8.73 -6.43 17.11
C ASP A 315 -7.24 -6.47 16.74
N SER A 316 -6.68 -5.33 16.32
CA SER A 316 -5.30 -5.25 15.86
C SER A 316 -4.31 -4.87 16.97
N ILE A 317 -4.81 -4.33 18.09
CA ILE A 317 -4.02 -3.90 19.24
C ILE A 317 -4.33 -4.78 20.45
N ASP A 318 -3.81 -6.00 20.44
CA ASP A 318 -3.84 -6.92 21.58
C ASP A 318 -2.43 -7.44 21.86
N PHE A 319 -2.07 -7.61 23.14
CA PHE A 319 -0.79 -8.16 23.58
C PHE A 319 -0.82 -9.66 23.84
N ASN A 320 -1.94 -10.35 23.60
CA ASN A 320 -2.08 -11.80 23.79
C ASN A 320 -2.52 -12.55 22.51
N GLY A 321 -2.97 -11.84 21.47
CA GLY A 321 -3.47 -12.39 20.22
C GLY A 321 -2.46 -12.50 19.07
N ASN A 322 -2.95 -12.88 17.89
CA ASN A 322 -2.18 -12.88 16.64
C ASN A 322 -2.09 -11.46 16.05
N THR A 323 -1.23 -10.65 16.65
CA THR A 323 -1.09 -9.20 16.41
C THR A 323 0.39 -8.76 16.33
N GLY A 324 0.62 -7.58 15.75
CA GLY A 324 1.96 -6.96 15.71
C GLY A 324 2.50 -6.64 17.11
N PRO A 325 1.72 -5.98 18.00
CA PRO A 325 2.15 -5.69 19.38
C PRO A 325 2.56 -6.91 20.20
N PHE A 326 1.90 -8.06 20.03
CA PHE A 326 2.32 -9.30 20.70
C PHE A 326 3.74 -9.75 20.30
N ILE A 327 4.07 -9.65 19.01
CA ILE A 327 5.41 -9.95 18.48
C ILE A 327 6.44 -8.93 18.98
N GLN A 328 6.10 -7.64 18.90
CA GLN A 328 6.95 -6.54 19.36
C GLN A 328 7.28 -6.64 20.85
N TYR A 329 6.30 -6.98 21.68
CA TYR A 329 6.48 -7.20 23.11
C TYR A 329 7.43 -8.36 23.41
N THR A 330 7.28 -9.48 22.69
CA THR A 330 8.17 -10.63 22.85
C THR A 330 9.60 -10.28 22.47
N TYR A 331 9.80 -9.53 21.39
CA TYR A 331 11.12 -9.01 21.02
C TYR A 331 11.71 -8.10 22.11
N ALA A 332 10.94 -7.13 22.63
CA ALA A 332 11.40 -6.25 23.70
C ALA A 332 11.76 -7.00 25.00
N ARG A 333 11.02 -8.06 25.34
CA ARG A 333 11.34 -8.97 26.44
C ARG A 333 12.66 -9.71 26.22
N ILE A 334 12.92 -10.19 25.00
CA ILE A 334 14.22 -10.78 24.63
C ILE A 334 15.34 -9.75 24.82
N GLN A 335 15.17 -8.52 24.33
CA GLN A 335 16.20 -7.47 24.51
C GLN A 335 16.47 -7.18 25.99
N SER A 336 15.42 -7.14 26.81
CA SER A 336 15.53 -6.93 28.25
C SER A 336 16.23 -8.08 28.97
N LEU A 337 16.01 -9.32 28.51
CA LEU A 337 16.71 -10.51 28.99
C LEU A 337 18.21 -10.44 28.67
N GLN A 338 18.59 -10.05 27.44
CA GLN A 338 19.99 -9.90 27.04
C GLN A 338 20.73 -8.83 27.87
N LYS A 339 20.07 -7.71 28.19
CA LYS A 339 20.67 -6.64 29.02
C LYS A 339 21.07 -7.09 30.42
N LYS A 340 20.46 -8.14 30.97
CA LYS A 340 20.72 -8.64 32.33
C LYS A 340 22.05 -9.40 32.45
N ARG A 341 22.70 -9.78 31.35
CA ARG A 341 24.02 -10.46 31.38
C ARG A 341 24.97 -9.77 30.40
N LYS A 342 25.93 -9.00 30.92
CA LYS A 342 26.88 -8.18 30.13
C LYS A 342 28.17 -8.90 29.71
N ASN A 343 28.36 -10.16 30.12
CA ASN A 343 29.60 -10.90 29.85
C ASN A 343 29.54 -11.67 28.53
N ASP A 344 30.71 -11.98 27.96
CA ASP A 344 30.82 -12.85 26.79
C ASP A 344 30.17 -14.21 27.06
N ILE A 345 29.14 -14.49 26.27
CA ILE A 345 28.41 -15.76 26.31
C ILE A 345 29.25 -16.78 25.56
N ASN A 346 30.02 -17.58 26.28
CA ASN A 346 30.70 -18.74 25.72
C ASN A 346 29.89 -20.00 25.98
N VAL A 347 29.44 -20.68 24.92
CA VAL A 347 28.67 -21.92 25.01
C VAL A 347 29.60 -23.10 24.70
N ALA A 348 29.73 -24.02 25.65
CA ALA A 348 30.36 -25.31 25.43
C ALA A 348 29.38 -26.24 24.68
N TRP A 349 29.31 -26.11 23.35
CA TRP A 349 28.33 -26.80 22.50
C TRP A 349 28.32 -28.32 22.64
N SER A 350 29.47 -28.94 22.89
CA SER A 350 29.57 -30.39 23.09
C SER A 350 28.90 -30.90 24.38
N GLN A 351 28.54 -30.00 25.28
CA GLN A 351 27.90 -30.30 26.57
C GLN A 351 26.42 -29.84 26.60
N VAL A 352 25.89 -29.33 25.49
CA VAL A 352 24.49 -28.89 25.42
C VAL A 352 23.58 -30.09 25.21
N SER A 353 22.62 -30.27 26.12
CA SER A 353 21.48 -31.17 25.94
C SER A 353 20.22 -30.33 25.74
N VAL A 354 19.56 -30.52 24.59
CA VAL A 354 18.34 -29.77 24.26
C VAL A 354 17.09 -30.51 24.70
N ASN A 355 16.14 -29.80 25.29
CA ASN A 355 14.82 -30.33 25.58
C ASN A 355 13.84 -30.17 24.41
N GLU A 356 12.61 -30.63 24.57
CA GLU A 356 11.59 -30.59 23.53
C GLU A 356 11.26 -29.16 23.07
N SER A 357 11.11 -28.22 24.01
CA SER A 357 10.79 -26.82 23.69
C SER A 357 11.94 -26.09 22.99
N GLU A 358 13.18 -26.37 23.38
CA GLU A 358 14.39 -25.85 22.73
C GLU A 358 14.55 -26.44 21.32
N THR A 359 14.32 -27.75 21.17
CA THR A 359 14.32 -28.44 19.88
C THR A 359 13.29 -27.84 18.92
N ALA A 360 12.07 -27.55 19.40
CA ALA A 360 11.03 -26.94 18.60
C ALA A 360 11.42 -25.54 18.11
N LEU A 361 12.05 -24.72 18.95
CA LEU A 361 12.56 -23.41 18.56
C LEU A 361 13.68 -23.50 17.53
N ILE A 362 14.66 -24.39 17.74
CA ILE A 362 15.76 -24.60 16.79
C ILE A 362 15.22 -24.98 15.42
N LYS A 363 14.23 -25.90 15.35
CA LYS A 363 13.58 -26.28 14.09
C LYS A 363 12.94 -25.08 13.39
N LEU A 364 12.19 -24.26 14.12
CA LEU A 364 11.57 -23.05 13.55
C LEU A 364 12.61 -22.07 13.04
N LEU A 365 13.71 -21.85 13.77
CA LEU A 365 14.81 -20.98 13.33
C LEU A 365 15.44 -21.46 12.02
N LEU A 366 15.64 -22.79 11.88
CA LEU A 366 16.19 -23.39 10.67
C LEU A 366 15.25 -23.28 9.45
N GLN A 367 13.94 -23.16 9.67
CA GLN A 367 12.94 -23.00 8.61
C GLN A 367 12.86 -21.58 8.04
N PHE A 368 13.42 -20.58 8.74
CA PHE A 368 13.29 -19.17 8.33
C PHE A 368 13.68 -18.88 6.88
N PRO A 369 14.81 -19.40 6.33
CA PRO A 369 15.19 -19.15 4.94
C PRO A 369 14.17 -19.72 3.94
N GLU A 370 13.62 -20.90 4.22
CA GLU A 370 12.61 -21.54 3.37
C GLU A 370 11.32 -20.73 3.36
N VAL A 371 10.87 -20.27 4.53
CA VAL A 371 9.67 -19.42 4.65
C VAL A 371 9.82 -18.11 3.87
N ILE A 372 10.97 -17.46 3.93
CA ILE A 372 11.24 -16.25 3.12
C ILE A 372 11.17 -16.58 1.63
N ASN A 373 11.78 -17.68 1.22
CA ASN A 373 11.77 -18.09 -0.19
C ASN A 373 10.34 -18.36 -0.68
N HIS A 374 9.55 -19.13 0.08
CA HIS A 374 8.16 -19.43 -0.26
C HIS A 374 7.28 -18.17 -0.29
N ALA A 375 7.43 -17.27 0.69
CA ALA A 375 6.71 -16.00 0.70
C ALA A 375 7.03 -15.15 -0.55
N SER A 376 8.28 -15.16 -1.00
CA SER A 376 8.70 -14.42 -2.20
C SER A 376 8.17 -15.01 -3.50
N VAL A 377 8.19 -16.33 -3.65
CA VAL A 377 7.70 -17.02 -4.86
C VAL A 377 6.18 -16.92 -4.97
N SER A 378 5.48 -17.02 -3.84
CA SER A 378 4.02 -16.93 -3.80
C SER A 378 3.49 -15.50 -3.70
N PHE A 379 4.36 -14.50 -3.57
CA PHE A 379 4.03 -13.10 -3.33
C PHE A 379 3.07 -12.89 -2.13
N SER A 380 3.22 -13.71 -1.08
CA SER A 380 2.33 -13.69 0.09
C SER A 380 3.10 -13.38 1.38
N PRO A 381 3.09 -12.11 1.85
CA PRO A 381 3.70 -11.74 3.13
C PRO A 381 3.04 -12.43 4.34
N ALA A 382 1.80 -12.92 4.18
CA ALA A 382 1.07 -13.67 5.19
C ALA A 382 1.82 -14.90 5.69
N GLN A 383 2.58 -15.57 4.82
CA GLN A 383 3.37 -16.74 5.21
C GLN A 383 4.43 -16.35 6.25
N LEU A 384 5.13 -15.24 6.00
CA LEU A 384 6.17 -14.73 6.90
C LEU A 384 5.57 -14.20 8.22
N ALA A 385 4.43 -13.49 8.13
CA ALA A 385 3.72 -12.98 9.31
C ALA A 385 3.28 -14.13 10.23
N ASN A 386 2.61 -15.14 9.69
CA ASN A 386 2.12 -16.27 10.47
C ASN A 386 3.27 -17.16 11.01
N TYR A 387 4.35 -17.34 10.25
CA TYR A 387 5.57 -17.97 10.77
C TYR A 387 6.14 -17.21 11.98
N THR A 388 6.21 -15.88 11.89
CA THR A 388 6.76 -15.03 12.96
C THR A 388 5.92 -15.14 14.23
N TYR A 389 4.59 -15.16 14.09
CA TYR A 389 3.68 -15.41 15.20
C TYR A 389 3.89 -16.78 15.86
N GLU A 390 4.00 -17.85 15.07
CA GLU A 390 4.25 -19.20 15.61
C GLU A 390 5.61 -19.30 16.32
N LEU A 391 6.67 -18.66 15.78
CA LEU A 391 7.97 -18.54 16.44
C LEU A 391 7.84 -17.86 17.81
N VAL A 392 7.16 -16.72 17.85
CA VAL A 392 6.93 -15.96 19.09
C VAL A 392 6.12 -16.76 20.10
N LYS A 393 5.04 -17.42 19.66
CA LYS A 393 4.18 -18.25 20.50
C LYS A 393 4.95 -19.40 21.14
N LYS A 394 5.78 -20.12 20.35
CA LYS A 394 6.65 -21.18 20.86
C LYS A 394 7.72 -20.63 21.81
N TYR A 395 8.27 -19.46 21.51
CA TYR A 395 9.26 -18.83 22.38
C TYR A 395 8.67 -18.43 23.73
N ASN A 396 7.46 -17.87 23.76
CA ASN A 396 6.79 -17.53 25.00
C ASN A 396 6.50 -18.78 25.86
N GLY A 397 6.11 -19.89 25.23
CA GLY A 397 6.00 -21.19 25.91
C GLY A 397 7.33 -21.69 26.49
N PHE A 398 8.41 -21.62 25.70
CA PHE A 398 9.77 -21.93 26.18
C PHE A 398 10.18 -21.05 27.36
N TYR A 399 9.98 -19.74 27.27
CA TYR A 399 10.33 -18.77 28.30
C TYR A 399 9.56 -19.02 29.61
N HIS A 400 8.31 -19.45 29.52
CA HIS A 400 7.50 -19.77 30.70
C HIS A 400 7.94 -21.09 31.36
N ASN A 401 8.20 -22.12 30.56
CA ASN A 401 8.47 -23.47 31.06
C ASN A 401 9.95 -23.70 31.44
N ASN A 402 10.86 -22.82 31.04
CA ASN A 402 12.29 -23.00 31.24
C ASN A 402 12.92 -21.79 31.91
N SER A 403 13.60 -22.00 33.03
CA SER A 403 14.40 -20.96 33.66
C SER A 403 15.62 -20.62 32.77
N ILE A 404 15.71 -19.37 32.32
CA ILE A 404 16.84 -18.93 31.49
C ILE A 404 18.00 -18.44 32.35
N LEU A 405 17.78 -17.42 33.18
CA LEU A 405 18.84 -16.80 33.99
C LEU A 405 19.20 -17.57 35.27
N LYS A 406 18.28 -18.43 35.74
CA LYS A 406 18.47 -19.26 36.94
C LYS A 406 18.44 -20.74 36.53
N ALA A 407 19.05 -21.07 35.39
CA ALA A 407 19.16 -22.46 34.97
C ALA A 407 20.15 -23.21 35.88
N GLU A 408 20.22 -24.53 35.75
CA GLU A 408 20.98 -25.42 36.63
C GLU A 408 22.49 -25.14 36.60
N ASP A 409 23.00 -24.77 35.43
CA ASP A 409 24.42 -24.50 35.21
C ASP A 409 24.65 -23.34 34.23
N ASP A 410 25.86 -22.76 34.29
CA ASP A 410 26.25 -21.60 33.48
C ASP A 410 26.23 -21.87 31.97
N ASN A 411 26.49 -23.11 31.53
CA ASN A 411 26.46 -23.48 30.12
C ASN A 411 25.02 -23.52 29.61
N THR A 412 24.07 -24.03 30.39
CA THR A 412 22.64 -23.97 30.07
C THR A 412 22.12 -22.52 30.02
N VAL A 413 22.52 -21.66 30.98
CA VAL A 413 22.21 -20.22 30.92
C VAL A 413 22.76 -19.61 29.62
N ALA A 414 24.03 -19.88 29.29
CA ALA A 414 24.67 -19.36 28.09
C ALA A 414 23.99 -19.84 26.80
N PHE A 415 23.66 -21.12 26.71
CA PHE A 415 22.94 -21.71 25.58
C PHE A 415 21.55 -21.07 25.40
N ARG A 416 20.75 -20.99 26.47
CA ARG A 416 19.39 -20.43 26.41
C ARG A 416 19.38 -18.95 26.06
N LEU A 417 20.34 -18.17 26.57
CA LEU A 417 20.51 -16.78 26.16
C LEU A 417 20.90 -16.64 24.69
N THR A 418 21.78 -17.51 24.18
CA THR A 418 22.12 -17.57 22.75
C THR A 418 20.90 -17.93 21.91
N LEU A 419 20.10 -18.92 22.32
CA LEU A 419 18.86 -19.29 21.64
C LEU A 419 17.86 -18.12 21.62
N SER A 420 17.64 -17.46 22.75
CA SER A 420 16.80 -16.26 22.84
C SER A 420 17.29 -15.14 21.92
N ARG A 421 18.60 -14.94 21.83
CA ARG A 421 19.21 -13.95 20.92
C ARG A 421 18.90 -14.29 19.46
N SER A 422 19.12 -15.54 19.05
CA SER A 422 18.82 -16.00 17.69
C SER A 422 17.34 -15.81 17.33
N VAL A 423 16.43 -16.10 18.26
CA VAL A 423 14.99 -15.82 18.10
C VAL A 423 14.73 -14.33 17.91
N GLY A 424 15.32 -13.46 18.74
CA GLY A 424 15.21 -12.01 18.60
C GLY A 424 15.71 -11.49 17.25
N GLU A 425 16.84 -12.02 16.76
CA GLU A 425 17.40 -11.66 15.47
C GLU A 425 16.49 -12.08 14.30
N VAL A 426 15.90 -13.27 14.35
CA VAL A 426 14.94 -13.74 13.34
C VAL A 426 13.66 -12.91 13.38
N ILE A 427 13.10 -12.62 14.56
CA ILE A 427 11.92 -11.73 14.69
C ILE A 427 12.20 -10.36 14.07
N LYS A 428 13.34 -9.75 14.39
CA LYS A 428 13.72 -8.43 13.85
C LYS A 428 13.82 -8.46 12.33
N LYS A 429 14.46 -9.49 11.75
CA LYS A 429 14.57 -9.65 10.30
C LYS A 429 13.22 -9.85 9.64
N ALA A 430 12.38 -10.75 10.19
CA ALA A 430 11.06 -11.05 9.67
C ALA A 430 10.13 -9.83 9.69
N MET A 431 10.08 -9.12 10.82
CA MET A 431 9.27 -7.91 10.96
C MET A 431 9.76 -6.78 10.05
N ASN A 432 11.09 -6.62 9.87
CA ASN A 432 11.64 -5.65 8.92
C ASN A 432 11.24 -5.99 7.47
N CYS A 433 11.26 -7.26 7.06
CA CYS A 433 10.75 -7.67 5.75
C CYS A 433 9.27 -7.32 5.54
N LEU A 434 8.48 -7.26 6.62
CA LEU A 434 7.08 -6.81 6.60
C LEU A 434 6.94 -5.28 6.71
N GLY A 435 8.04 -4.54 6.75
CA GLY A 435 8.06 -3.08 6.96
C GLY A 435 7.65 -2.66 8.37
N ILE A 436 7.81 -3.54 9.37
CA ILE A 436 7.40 -3.30 10.76
C ILE A 436 8.63 -3.17 11.65
N GLN A 437 8.70 -2.07 12.40
CA GLN A 437 9.74 -1.84 13.39
C GLN A 437 9.46 -2.61 14.69
N VAL A 438 10.52 -2.99 15.41
CA VAL A 438 10.42 -3.67 16.71
C VAL A 438 11.16 -2.85 17.78
N PRO A 439 10.51 -2.52 18.91
CA PRO A 439 11.11 -1.67 19.93
C PRO A 439 12.08 -2.45 20.83
N ASN A 440 13.18 -1.83 21.25
CA ASN A 440 14.14 -2.48 22.16
C ASN A 440 13.68 -2.51 23.63
N ARG A 441 12.60 -1.79 23.96
CA ARG A 441 12.05 -1.62 25.32
C ARG A 441 10.54 -1.44 25.20
N MET A 442 9.80 -2.07 26.11
CA MET A 442 8.35 -2.04 26.32
C MET A 442 8.04 -2.47 27.75
#